data_AF-A0A855IU07-F1
#
_entry.id   AF-A0A855IU07-F1
#
_cell.length_a   1.000
_cell.length_b   1.000
_cell.length_c   1.000
_cell.angle_alpha   90.00
_cell.angle_beta   90.00
_cell.angle_gamma   90.00
#
_symmetry.space_group_name_H-M   'P 1'
#
loop_
_entity.id
_entity.type
_entity.pdbx_description
1 polymer ?
#
loop_
_entity_poly.entity_id
_entity_poly.type
_entity_poly.pdbx_seq_one_letter_code
_entity_poly.pdbx_strand_id
1 'polypeptide(L)'
;MEMTNAQRLILSNQYYLMSQMDPENSAKYQRLQTIVERGYELQMRELNKEFGCLTEAECREVIDIMEMYHAMQESNKMLAEQERAEVDQRRLQFLGFDIASEAQVVHYVRFLVDSEGLYPQFDKADHHFNSQMPMLEKYRRMLTTWRNCPRQYHLCATELSQIFSA
;
A
#
# COMPACT_ATOMS: atom_id res chain seq x y z
N MET A 1 -18.77 -11.58 9.07
CA MET A 1 -19.77 -10.73 8.39
C MET A 1 -21.12 -11.02 9.00
N GLU A 2 -21.60 -10.14 9.89
CA GLU A 2 -23.01 -10.17 10.28
C GLU A 2 -23.80 -9.47 9.17
N MET A 3 -24.70 -10.20 8.51
CA MET A 3 -25.57 -9.66 7.45
C MET A 3 -27.01 -9.74 7.88
N THR A 4 -27.78 -8.70 7.59
CA THR A 4 -29.23 -8.73 7.76
C THR A 4 -29.89 -9.62 6.69
N ASN A 5 -31.09 -10.13 6.97
CA ASN A 5 -31.86 -10.90 5.99
C ASN A 5 -32.13 -10.09 4.70
N ALA A 6 -32.30 -8.77 4.81
CA ALA A 6 -32.44 -7.89 3.65
C ALA A 6 -31.16 -7.87 2.80
N GLN A 7 -29.98 -7.76 3.42
CA GLN A 7 -28.70 -7.82 2.71
C GLN A 7 -28.48 -9.19 2.04
N ARG A 8 -28.87 -10.29 2.69
CA ARG A 8 -28.82 -11.63 2.09
C ARG A 8 -29.71 -11.74 0.85
N LEU A 9 -30.92 -11.18 0.90
CA LEU A 9 -31.83 -11.15 -0.25
C LEU A 9 -31.23 -10.34 -1.41
N ILE A 10 -30.60 -9.18 -1.12
CA ILE A 10 -29.91 -8.38 -2.15
C ILE A 10 -28.79 -9.19 -2.81
N LEU A 11 -27.93 -9.85 -2.02
CA LEU A 11 -26.83 -10.67 -2.56
C LEU A 11 -27.34 -11.87 -3.36
N SER A 12 -28.39 -12.56 -2.90
CA SER A 12 -29.02 -13.65 -3.66
C SER A 12 -29.50 -13.16 -5.03
N ASN A 13 -30.20 -12.02 -5.06
CA ASN A 13 -30.66 -11.41 -6.31
C ASN A 13 -29.47 -11.01 -7.22
N GLN A 14 -28.39 -10.46 -6.66
CA GLN A 14 -27.18 -10.10 -7.42
C GLN A 14 -26.53 -11.34 -8.05
N TYR A 15 -26.33 -12.42 -7.30
CA TYR A 15 -25.77 -13.65 -7.86
C TYR A 15 -26.66 -14.29 -8.92
N TYR A 16 -27.99 -14.22 -8.75
CA TYR A 16 -28.93 -14.64 -9.78
C TYR A 16 -28.72 -13.82 -11.07
N LEU A 17 -28.70 -12.49 -10.99
CA LEU A 17 -28.48 -11.62 -12.16
C LEU A 17 -27.12 -11.88 -12.82
N MET A 18 -26.05 -12.02 -12.03
CA MET A 18 -24.71 -12.32 -12.55
C MET A 18 -24.67 -13.66 -13.30
N SER A 19 -25.40 -14.68 -12.83
CA SER A 19 -25.53 -15.96 -13.54
C SER A 19 -26.20 -15.85 -14.91
N GLN A 20 -27.08 -14.85 -15.09
CA GLN A 20 -27.74 -14.59 -16.37
C GLN A 20 -26.86 -13.74 -17.30
N MET A 21 -26.08 -12.81 -16.74
CA MET A 21 -25.20 -11.92 -17.49
C MET A 21 -23.89 -12.59 -17.93
N ASP A 22 -23.40 -13.54 -17.15
CA ASP A 22 -22.18 -14.30 -17.42
C ASP A 22 -22.45 -15.81 -17.24
N PRO A 23 -23.02 -16.46 -18.27
CA PRO A 23 -23.37 -17.88 -18.22
C PRO A 23 -22.17 -18.80 -18.03
N GLU A 24 -20.96 -18.41 -18.48
CA GLU A 24 -19.74 -19.20 -18.33
C GLU A 24 -19.37 -19.39 -16.85
N ASN A 25 -19.60 -18.35 -16.03
CA ASN A 25 -19.38 -18.40 -14.59
C ASN A 25 -20.65 -18.70 -13.77
N SER A 26 -21.76 -19.08 -14.39
CA SER A 26 -23.05 -19.31 -13.71
C SER A 26 -22.95 -20.26 -12.52
N ALA A 27 -22.18 -21.35 -12.63
CA ALA A 27 -22.00 -22.32 -11.54
C ALA A 27 -21.36 -21.69 -10.28
N LYS A 28 -20.42 -20.75 -10.46
CA LYS A 28 -19.80 -20.00 -9.36
C LYS A 28 -20.84 -19.15 -8.65
N TYR A 29 -21.65 -18.40 -9.40
CA TYR A 29 -22.66 -17.51 -8.82
C TYR A 29 -23.79 -18.28 -8.13
N GLN A 30 -24.27 -19.38 -8.70
CA GLN A 30 -25.27 -20.25 -8.06
C GLN A 30 -24.77 -20.85 -6.74
N ARG A 31 -23.48 -21.21 -6.66
CA ARG A 31 -22.85 -21.64 -5.40
C ARG A 31 -22.87 -20.52 -4.36
N LEU A 32 -22.51 -19.29 -4.73
CA LEU A 32 -22.51 -18.13 -3.83
C LEU A 32 -23.92 -17.75 -3.38
N GLN A 33 -24.91 -17.81 -4.28
CA GLN A 33 -26.32 -17.63 -3.98
C GLN A 33 -26.78 -18.62 -2.91
N THR A 34 -26.48 -19.91 -3.10
CA THR A 34 -26.82 -20.96 -2.14
C THR A 34 -26.20 -20.71 -0.76
N ILE A 35 -24.92 -20.31 -0.72
CA ILE A 35 -24.20 -19.99 0.53
C ILE A 35 -24.94 -18.90 1.31
N VAL A 36 -25.37 -17.83 0.63
CA VAL A 36 -26.05 -16.69 1.26
C VAL A 36 -27.48 -17.04 1.68
N GLU A 37 -28.24 -17.75 0.85
CA GLU A 37 -29.63 -18.15 1.14
C GLU A 37 -29.74 -19.14 2.29
N ARG A 38 -28.85 -20.15 2.30
CA ARG A 38 -28.81 -21.18 3.37
C ARG A 38 -28.05 -20.73 4.60
N GLY A 39 -27.26 -19.68 4.46
CA GLY A 39 -26.50 -19.09 5.54
C GLY A 39 -25.38 -19.97 6.07
N TYR A 40 -24.60 -20.59 5.16
CA TYR A 40 -23.47 -21.42 5.56
C TYR A 40 -22.32 -20.56 6.10
N GLU A 41 -22.26 -20.43 7.44
CA GLU A 41 -21.37 -19.49 8.13
C GLU A 41 -19.88 -19.72 7.84
N LEU A 42 -19.46 -20.98 7.65
CA LEU A 42 -18.08 -21.30 7.31
C LEU A 42 -17.69 -20.66 5.96
N GLN A 43 -18.50 -20.87 4.92
CA GLN A 43 -18.26 -20.31 3.60
C GLN A 43 -18.44 -18.79 3.58
N MET A 44 -19.38 -18.25 4.37
CA MET A 44 -19.51 -16.81 4.54
C MET A 44 -18.28 -16.19 5.20
N ARG A 45 -17.64 -16.89 6.13
CA ARG A 45 -16.37 -16.47 6.71
C ARG A 45 -15.23 -16.49 5.69
N GLU A 46 -15.22 -17.46 4.78
CA GLU A 46 -14.24 -17.51 3.68
C GLU A 46 -14.39 -16.31 2.74
N LEU A 47 -15.63 -15.97 2.33
CA LEU A 47 -15.90 -14.78 1.53
C LEU A 47 -15.41 -13.51 2.21
N ASN A 48 -15.60 -13.41 3.53
CA ASN A 48 -15.15 -12.25 4.30
C ASN A 48 -13.61 -12.11 4.32
N LYS A 49 -12.84 -13.18 4.10
CA LYS A 49 -11.37 -13.10 4.04
C LYS A 49 -10.86 -12.49 2.74
N GLU A 50 -11.66 -12.49 1.67
CA GLU A 50 -11.30 -11.85 0.40
C GLU A 50 -11.32 -10.32 0.51
N PHE A 51 -12.05 -9.78 1.49
CA PHE A 51 -12.09 -8.35 1.76
C PHE A 51 -10.97 -7.96 2.73
N GLY A 52 -9.87 -7.45 2.17
CA GLY A 52 -8.82 -6.79 2.95
C GLY A 52 -9.30 -5.48 3.57
N CYS A 53 -8.55 -4.98 4.55
CA CYS A 53 -8.79 -3.69 5.17
C CYS A 53 -7.43 -3.07 5.53
N LEU A 54 -7.15 -1.89 4.97
CA LEU A 54 -6.08 -1.03 5.39
C LEU A 54 -6.75 0.22 5.99
N THR A 55 -6.47 0.51 7.25
CA THR A 55 -7.11 1.63 7.95
C THR A 55 -6.64 2.97 7.39
N GLU A 56 -7.42 4.03 7.58
CA GLU A 56 -7.01 5.37 7.15
C GLU A 56 -5.65 5.78 7.74
N ALA A 57 -5.39 5.41 9.00
CA ALA A 57 -4.13 5.71 9.67
C ALA A 57 -2.94 5.01 8.99
N GLU A 58 -3.08 3.73 8.62
CA GLU A 58 -2.06 2.98 7.88
C GLU A 58 -1.87 3.55 6.47
N CYS A 59 -2.96 3.91 5.78
CA CYS A 59 -2.88 4.58 4.48
C CYS A 59 -2.10 5.91 4.55
N ARG A 60 -2.37 6.73 5.57
CA ARG A 60 -1.66 8.00 5.80
C ARG A 60 -0.19 7.77 6.14
N GLU A 61 0.12 6.75 6.95
CA GLU A 61 1.50 6.39 7.27
C GLU A 61 2.31 6.03 6.02
N VAL A 62 1.72 5.25 5.10
CA VAL A 62 2.39 4.90 3.84
C VAL A 62 2.62 6.13 2.96
N ILE A 63 1.63 7.02 2.86
CA ILE A 63 1.76 8.28 2.12
C ILE A 63 2.86 9.15 2.72
N ASP A 64 2.91 9.29 4.04
CA ASP A 64 3.92 10.08 4.74
C ASP A 64 5.33 9.51 4.52
N ILE A 65 5.47 8.18 4.45
CA ILE A 65 6.75 7.53 4.13
C ILE A 65 7.16 7.85 2.68
N MET A 66 6.24 7.76 1.72
CA MET A 66 6.52 8.13 0.34
C MET A 66 6.88 9.61 0.22
N GLU A 67 6.16 10.48 0.91
CA GLU A 67 6.41 11.92 0.94
C GLU A 67 7.79 12.25 1.53
N MET A 68 8.20 11.57 2.61
CA MET A 68 9.54 11.70 3.15
C MET A 68 10.61 11.36 2.11
N TYR A 69 10.48 10.24 1.39
CA TYR A 69 11.43 9.88 0.34
C TYR A 69 11.44 10.90 -0.80
N HIS A 70 10.28 11.42 -1.19
CA HIS A 70 10.19 12.47 -2.18
C HIS A 70 10.94 13.73 -1.73
N ALA A 71 10.68 14.20 -0.51
CA ALA A 71 11.32 15.37 0.05
C ALA A 71 12.85 15.21 0.15
N MET A 72 13.33 14.02 0.51
CA MET A 72 14.76 13.69 0.54
C MET A 72 15.39 13.72 -0.87
N GLN A 73 14.71 13.16 -1.88
CA GLN A 73 15.18 13.19 -3.26
C GLN A 73 15.23 14.60 -3.83
N GLU A 74 14.19 15.42 -3.60
CA GLU A 74 14.17 16.82 -4.04
C GLU A 74 15.22 17.66 -3.31
N SER A 75 15.37 17.47 -2.00
CA SER A 75 16.41 18.16 -1.23
C SER A 75 17.80 17.85 -1.77
N ASN A 76 18.11 16.58 -2.04
CA ASN A 76 19.39 16.17 -2.60
C ASN A 76 19.65 16.73 -4.02
N LYS A 77 18.61 16.91 -4.85
CA LYS A 77 18.75 17.56 -6.17
C LYS A 77 19.14 19.04 -6.07
N MET A 78 18.80 19.71 -4.96
CA MET A 78 19.08 21.12 -4.72
C MET A 78 20.43 21.39 -4.05
N LEU A 79 21.13 20.35 -3.59
CA LEU A 79 22.45 20.48 -2.98
C LEU A 79 23.52 20.87 -4.01
N ALA A 80 24.58 21.55 -3.53
CA ALA A 80 25.78 21.76 -4.33
C ALA A 80 26.45 20.41 -4.65
N GLU A 81 27.20 20.35 -5.76
CA GLU A 81 27.80 19.09 -6.24
C GLU A 81 28.73 18.44 -5.20
N GLN A 82 29.48 19.25 -4.44
CA GLN A 82 30.34 18.73 -3.37
C GLN A 82 29.55 18.07 -2.25
N GLU A 83 28.48 18.69 -1.77
CA GLU A 83 27.64 18.16 -0.68
C GLU A 83 26.84 16.93 -1.16
N ARG A 84 26.37 16.96 -2.40
CA ARG A 84 25.65 15.83 -3.00
C ARG A 84 26.53 14.58 -3.12
N ALA A 85 27.84 14.74 -3.33
CA ALA A 85 28.79 13.63 -3.37
C ALA A 85 28.95 12.92 -2.01
N GLU A 86 28.62 13.58 -0.90
CA GLU A 86 28.65 13.01 0.45
C GLU A 86 27.39 12.17 0.77
N VAL A 87 26.33 12.31 -0.03
CA VAL A 87 25.05 11.61 0.17
C VAL A 87 25.02 10.31 -0.64
N ASP A 88 24.73 9.20 0.03
CA ASP A 88 24.52 7.90 -0.64
C ASP A 88 23.23 7.91 -1.47
N GLN A 89 23.40 8.03 -2.78
CA GLN A 89 22.30 8.13 -3.74
C GLN A 89 21.42 6.86 -3.79
N ARG A 90 21.96 5.69 -3.42
CA ARG A 90 21.16 4.45 -3.37
C ARG A 90 20.17 4.46 -2.22
N ARG A 91 20.53 5.10 -1.11
CA ARG A 91 19.67 5.20 0.08
C ARG A 91 18.51 6.18 -0.11
N LEU A 92 18.59 7.06 -1.12
CA LEU A 92 17.47 7.92 -1.52
C LEU A 92 16.39 7.19 -2.32
N GLN A 93 16.65 5.96 -2.78
CA GLN A 93 15.65 5.18 -3.51
C GLN A 93 14.64 4.56 -2.53
N PHE A 94 13.35 4.81 -2.79
CA PHE A 94 12.29 4.15 -2.05
C PHE A 94 12.12 2.72 -2.57
N LEU A 95 12.50 1.74 -1.74
CA LEU A 95 12.49 0.32 -2.13
C LEU A 95 11.09 -0.33 -2.04
N GLY A 96 10.15 0.33 -1.37
CA GLY A 96 8.86 -0.25 -1.04
C GLY A 96 8.90 -1.15 0.20
N PHE A 97 8.09 -2.19 0.20
CA PHE A 97 7.82 -3.04 1.36
C PHE A 97 7.92 -4.52 1.01
N ASP A 98 7.99 -5.40 1.99
CA ASP A 98 8.11 -6.84 1.74
C ASP A 98 6.76 -7.45 1.39
N ILE A 99 6.64 -8.06 0.21
CA ILE A 99 5.36 -8.66 -0.19
C ILE A 99 4.99 -9.89 0.66
N ALA A 100 5.95 -10.56 1.30
CA ALA A 100 5.68 -11.75 2.11
C ALA A 100 5.05 -11.39 3.47
N SER A 101 5.50 -10.33 4.14
CA SER A 101 4.94 -9.88 5.44
C SER A 101 4.09 -8.61 5.41
N GLU A 102 4.25 -7.75 4.40
CA GLU A 102 3.66 -6.40 4.31
C GLU A 102 2.79 -6.25 3.03
N ALA A 103 2.19 -7.36 2.56
CA ALA A 103 1.50 -7.44 1.27
C ALA A 103 0.48 -6.31 1.00
N GLN A 104 -0.38 -6.00 1.97
CA GLN A 104 -1.40 -4.95 1.80
C GLN A 104 -0.78 -3.58 1.54
N VAL A 105 0.34 -3.29 2.21
CA VAL A 105 1.07 -2.03 2.05
C VAL A 105 1.76 -1.97 0.68
N VAL A 106 2.36 -3.08 0.23
CA VAL A 106 2.90 -3.19 -1.15
C VAL A 106 1.82 -2.92 -2.19
N HIS A 107 0.64 -3.52 -2.02
CA HIS A 107 -0.48 -3.30 -2.93
C HIS A 107 -0.99 -1.85 -2.88
N TYR A 108 -0.98 -1.21 -1.72
CA TYR A 108 -1.37 0.19 -1.59
C TYR A 108 -0.37 1.13 -2.28
N VAL A 109 0.94 0.92 -2.13
CA VAL A 109 1.97 1.68 -2.87
C VAL A 109 1.76 1.53 -4.38
N ARG A 110 1.53 0.31 -4.87
CA ARG A 110 1.26 0.06 -6.30
C ARG A 110 -0.01 0.76 -6.76
N PHE A 111 -1.08 0.74 -5.96
CA PHE A 111 -2.31 1.49 -6.25
C PHE A 111 -2.03 2.99 -6.38
N LEU A 112 -1.29 3.60 -5.46
CA LEU A 112 -0.96 5.02 -5.52
C LEU A 112 -0.12 5.39 -6.75
N VAL A 113 0.82 4.53 -7.17
CA VAL A 113 1.72 4.82 -8.29
C VAL A 113 1.09 4.45 -9.65
N ASP A 114 0.52 3.25 -9.76
CA ASP A 114 0.05 2.70 -11.03
C ASP A 114 -1.37 3.17 -11.39
N SER A 115 -2.26 3.29 -10.39
CA SER A 115 -3.65 3.66 -10.60
C SER A 115 -3.88 5.16 -10.42
N GLU A 116 -3.36 5.75 -9.33
CA GLU A 116 -3.54 7.18 -9.02
C GLU A 116 -2.47 8.08 -9.66
N GLY A 117 -1.37 7.51 -10.16
CA GLY A 117 -0.31 8.26 -10.85
C GLY A 117 0.54 9.15 -9.92
N LEU A 118 0.54 8.88 -8.62
CA LEU A 118 1.32 9.62 -7.63
C LEU A 118 2.78 9.16 -7.61
N TYR A 119 3.69 10.07 -7.26
CA TYR A 119 5.14 9.84 -7.19
C TYR A 119 5.73 9.17 -8.45
N PRO A 120 5.46 9.67 -9.68
CA PRO A 120 5.93 9.06 -10.93
C PRO A 120 7.47 9.00 -11.04
N GLN A 121 8.18 9.79 -10.25
CA GLN A 121 9.64 9.82 -10.17
C GLN A 121 10.24 8.62 -9.42
N PHE A 122 9.44 7.84 -8.70
CA PHE A 122 9.95 6.69 -7.97
C PHE A 122 10.28 5.54 -8.92
N ASP A 123 11.51 5.05 -8.80
CA ASP A 123 11.95 3.85 -9.51
C ASP A 123 11.28 2.63 -8.89
N LYS A 124 10.52 1.90 -9.72
CA LYS A 124 9.79 0.69 -9.31
C LYS A 124 10.75 -0.48 -9.05
N ALA A 125 11.97 -0.40 -9.58
CA ALA A 125 12.92 -1.50 -9.71
C ALA A 125 12.30 -2.75 -10.37
N ASP A 126 13.07 -3.84 -10.47
CA ASP A 126 12.61 -5.07 -11.14
C ASP A 126 11.41 -5.73 -10.43
N HIS A 127 11.29 -5.54 -9.11
CA HIS A 127 10.29 -6.21 -8.27
C HIS A 127 9.07 -5.33 -7.92
N HIS A 128 8.92 -4.17 -8.55
CA HIS A 128 7.74 -3.29 -8.42
C HIS A 128 7.43 -2.96 -6.95
N PHE A 129 8.36 -2.27 -6.28
CA PHE A 129 8.27 -1.89 -4.85
C PHE A 129 8.20 -3.05 -3.85
N ASN A 130 8.66 -4.24 -4.24
CA ASN A 130 8.91 -5.33 -3.31
C ASN A 130 10.36 -5.25 -2.81
N SER A 131 10.55 -4.82 -1.58
CA SER A 131 11.87 -4.66 -0.96
C SER A 131 12.55 -5.99 -0.61
N GLN A 132 11.81 -7.11 -0.64
CA GLN A 132 12.28 -8.45 -0.24
C GLN A 132 12.79 -8.55 1.21
N MET A 133 12.52 -7.52 2.03
CA MET A 133 12.80 -7.49 3.46
C MET A 133 11.85 -6.51 4.15
N PRO A 134 11.37 -6.77 5.39
CA PRO A 134 10.43 -5.88 6.06
C PRO A 134 11.02 -4.48 6.27
N MET A 135 10.28 -3.43 5.88
CA MET A 135 10.79 -2.05 5.92
C MET A 135 9.99 -1.11 6.82
N LEU A 136 8.77 -1.46 7.24
CA LEU A 136 7.87 -0.55 7.95
C LEU A 136 8.48 0.04 9.22
N GLU A 137 9.06 -0.80 10.08
CA GLU A 137 9.69 -0.35 11.34
C GLU A 137 10.89 0.58 11.09
N LYS A 138 11.69 0.30 10.05
CA LYS A 138 12.78 1.18 9.65
C LYS A 138 12.25 2.53 9.18
N TYR A 139 11.22 2.53 8.34
CA TYR A 139 10.61 3.76 7.85
C TYR A 139 9.97 4.59 8.97
N ARG A 140 9.35 3.96 9.98
CA ARG A 140 8.84 4.67 11.17
C ARG A 140 9.93 5.44 11.92
N ARG A 141 11.12 4.86 12.08
CA ARG A 141 12.28 5.54 12.70
C ARG A 141 12.77 6.70 11.83
N MET A 142 12.91 6.47 10.52
CA MET A 142 13.28 7.52 9.57
C MET A 142 12.28 8.69 9.59
N LEU A 143 10.98 8.38 9.59
CA LEU A 143 9.89 9.35 9.63
C LEU A 143 9.93 10.21 10.89
N THR A 144 10.25 9.59 12.03
CA THR A 144 10.43 10.31 13.31
C THR A 144 11.57 11.30 13.22
N THR A 145 12.73 10.89 12.70
CA THR A 145 13.89 11.77 12.50
C THR A 145 13.58 12.91 11.53
N TRP A 146 12.94 12.60 10.39
CA TRP A 146 12.56 13.59 9.39
C TRP A 146 11.56 14.63 9.91
N ARG A 147 10.56 14.20 10.69
CA ARG A 147 9.60 15.11 11.34
C ARG A 147 10.27 16.01 12.39
N ASN A 148 11.38 15.57 12.98
CA ASN A 148 12.16 16.34 13.95
C ASN A 148 13.16 17.30 13.29
N CYS A 149 13.40 17.20 11.98
CA CYS A 149 14.19 18.20 11.26
C CYS A 149 13.48 19.56 11.30
N PRO A 150 14.21 20.70 11.40
CA PRO A 150 13.61 22.02 11.42
C PRO A 150 12.75 22.33 10.19
N ARG A 151 13.06 21.67 9.06
CA ARG A 151 12.29 21.69 7.82
C ARG A 151 12.27 20.29 7.24
N GLN A 152 11.17 19.95 6.59
CA GLN A 152 10.98 18.64 5.95
C GLN A 152 11.51 18.61 4.51
N TYR A 153 11.73 19.78 3.91
CA TYR A 153 12.28 20.00 2.56
C TYR A 153 13.52 20.89 2.63
N HIS A 154 14.33 20.87 1.57
CA HIS A 154 15.63 21.56 1.50
C HIS A 154 16.60 21.08 2.59
N LEU A 155 16.59 19.77 2.83
CA LEU A 155 17.46 19.09 3.80
C LEU A 155 18.93 19.17 3.35
N CYS A 156 19.83 19.43 4.29
CA CYS A 156 21.27 19.35 4.06
C CYS A 156 21.79 17.91 4.11
N ALA A 157 23.03 17.69 3.64
CA ALA A 157 23.65 16.35 3.63
C ALA A 157 23.71 15.69 5.01
N THR A 158 23.90 16.48 6.08
CA THR A 158 23.90 16.00 7.47
C THR A 158 22.52 15.50 7.90
N GLU A 159 21.45 16.23 7.58
CA GLU A 159 20.07 15.84 7.92
C GLU A 159 19.66 14.58 7.16
N LEU A 160 20.00 14.47 5.87
CA LEU A 160 19.79 13.26 5.08
C LEU A 160 20.50 12.06 5.71
N SER A 161 21.75 12.24 6.12
CA SER A 161 22.54 11.19 6.80
C SER A 161 21.94 10.79 8.15
N GLN A 162 21.39 11.74 8.91
CA GLN A 162 20.71 11.46 10.18
C GLN A 162 19.44 10.63 9.95
N ILE A 163 18.58 11.03 9.01
CA ILE A 163 17.35 10.29 8.67
C ILE A 163 17.69 8.85 8.28
N PHE A 164 18.69 8.69 7.43
CA PHE A 164 19.20 7.40 7.00
C PHE A 164 19.68 6.50 8.16
N SER A 165 20.28 7.07 9.19
CA SER A 165 20.86 6.36 10.33
C SER A 165 19.89 5.99 11.46
N ALA A 166 18.61 6.32 11.30
CA ALA A 166 17.57 6.15 12.32
C ALA A 166 17.22 4.69 12.69
#